data_AF-A0A9W8LFH8-F1
#
_entry.id   AF-A0A9W8LFH8-F1
#
_cell.length_a   1.000
_cell.length_b   1.000
_cell.length_c   1.000
_cell.angle_alpha   90.00
_cell.angle_beta   90.00
_cell.angle_gamma   90.00
#
_symmetry.space_group_name_H-M   'P 1'
#
loop_
_entity.id
_entity.type
_entity.pdbx_description
1 polymer ?
#
loop_
_entity_poly.entity_id
_entity_poly.type
_entity_poly.pdbx_seq_one_letter_code
_entity_poly.pdbx_strand_id
1 'polypeptide(L)'
;MLPAFKVEKLADPAAPKLTYEQQRAADIAKYAQDISYSERYSDDECEYRHVSLPEGLRKYLPNPLRLLSEDECWGLGVRQSPGWVHYMIHKPEPHVLLFKRPKGLPPAITSSVPQPALFARNL
;
A
#
# COMPACT_ATOMS: atom_id res chain seq x y z
N MET A 1 -34.31 29.36 36.82
CA MET A 1 -33.93 28.39 35.78
C MET A 1 -32.73 28.98 35.05
N LEU A 2 -31.50 28.55 35.36
CA LEU A 2 -30.29 29.07 34.72
C LEU A 2 -30.01 28.27 33.43
N PRO A 3 -29.61 28.90 32.32
CA PRO A 3 -29.29 28.18 31.10
C PRO A 3 -27.98 27.39 31.25
N ALA A 4 -27.97 26.18 30.71
CA ALA A 4 -26.81 25.31 30.67
C ALA A 4 -25.68 25.96 29.86
N PHE A 5 -24.58 26.29 30.54
CA PHE A 5 -23.33 26.70 29.89
C PHE A 5 -22.80 25.54 29.07
N LYS A 6 -22.80 25.71 27.74
CA LYS A 6 -22.16 24.79 26.81
C LYS A 6 -20.66 25.03 26.92
N VAL A 7 -19.94 24.08 27.50
CA VAL A 7 -18.47 24.11 27.56
C VAL A 7 -17.97 23.83 26.14
N GLU A 8 -17.73 24.88 25.37
CA GLU A 8 -16.90 24.78 24.17
C GLU A 8 -15.48 24.45 24.62
N LYS A 9 -14.97 23.31 24.14
CA LYS A 9 -13.58 22.89 24.34
C LYS A 9 -12.69 23.90 23.62
N LEU A 10 -12.17 24.88 24.35
CA LEU A 10 -11.11 25.76 23.89
C LEU A 10 -9.88 24.87 23.63
N ALA A 11 -9.56 24.60 22.37
CA ALA A 11 -8.34 23.88 22.04
C ALA A 11 -7.14 24.79 22.37
N ASP A 12 -6.26 24.34 23.26
CA ASP A 12 -5.07 25.10 23.66
C ASP A 12 -4.16 25.38 22.46
N PRO A 13 -3.87 26.65 22.12
CA PRO A 13 -3.09 27.02 20.92
C PRO A 13 -1.58 26.68 21.03
N ALA A 14 -1.14 26.10 22.14
CA ALA A 14 0.27 25.83 22.46
C ALA A 14 0.67 24.35 22.36
N ALA A 15 -0.23 23.45 21.97
CA ALA A 15 0.16 22.06 21.71
C ALA A 15 1.12 22.02 20.50
N PRO A 16 2.32 21.42 20.62
CA PRO A 16 3.24 21.30 19.51
C PRO A 16 2.57 20.52 18.38
N LYS A 17 2.53 21.12 17.17
CA LYS A 17 2.03 20.44 15.98
C LYS A 17 2.92 19.23 15.70
N LEU A 18 2.32 18.05 15.53
CA LEU A 18 3.04 16.84 15.13
C LEU A 18 3.80 17.10 13.83
N THR A 19 4.98 16.48 13.71
CA THR A 19 5.72 16.52 12.44
C THR A 19 4.98 15.75 11.36
N TYR A 20 5.31 15.99 10.08
CA TYR A 20 4.69 15.28 8.96
C TYR A 20 4.81 13.75 9.10
N GLU A 21 6.01 13.24 9.42
CA GLU A 21 6.23 11.80 9.58
C GLU A 21 5.47 11.23 10.80
N GLN A 22 5.37 11.97 11.89
CA GLN A 22 4.59 11.57 13.06
C GLN A 22 3.10 11.49 12.74
N GLN A 23 2.56 12.51 12.04
CA GLN A 23 1.18 12.53 11.62
C GLN A 23 0.88 11.41 10.62
N ARG A 24 1.79 11.16 9.68
CA ARG A 24 1.70 10.06 8.71
C ARG A 24 1.65 8.71 9.41
N ALA A 25 2.57 8.46 10.34
CA ALA A 25 2.59 7.21 11.11
C ALA A 25 1.31 7.04 11.94
N ALA A 26 0.82 8.10 12.59
CA ALA A 26 -0.42 8.07 13.37
C ALA A 26 -1.65 7.78 12.49
N ASP A 27 -1.75 8.42 11.32
CA ASP A 27 -2.83 8.19 10.38
C ASP A 27 -2.79 6.76 9.81
N ILE A 28 -1.62 6.26 9.43
CA ILE A 28 -1.44 4.87 8.99
C ILE A 28 -1.90 3.90 10.08
N ALA A 29 -1.45 4.09 11.33
CA ALA A 29 -1.87 3.25 12.45
C ALA A 29 -3.38 3.30 12.69
N LYS A 30 -3.98 4.49 12.55
CA LYS A 30 -5.43 4.69 12.73
C LYS A 30 -6.25 4.02 11.65
N TYR A 31 -5.86 4.15 10.38
CA TYR A 31 -6.67 3.75 9.23
C TYR A 31 -6.26 2.43 8.57
N ALA A 32 -5.18 1.77 9.02
CA ALA A 32 -4.70 0.53 8.41
C ALA A 32 -5.75 -0.58 8.35
N GLN A 33 -6.65 -0.66 9.34
CA GLN A 33 -7.72 -1.67 9.38
C GLN A 33 -8.88 -1.34 8.44
N ASP A 34 -9.00 -0.08 8.01
CA ASP A 34 -10.05 0.37 7.09
C ASP A 34 -9.62 0.24 5.62
N ILE A 35 -8.41 -0.24 5.36
CA ILE A 35 -7.94 -0.51 4.00
C ILE A 35 -8.72 -1.71 3.45
N SER A 36 -9.44 -1.50 2.35
CA SER A 36 -10.24 -2.53 1.70
C SER A 36 -9.43 -3.25 0.61
N TYR A 37 -9.55 -4.57 0.58
CA TYR A 37 -8.88 -5.43 -0.40
C TYR A 37 -9.92 -6.20 -1.21
N SER A 38 -9.94 -6.04 -2.53
CA SER A 38 -10.88 -6.76 -3.39
C SER A 38 -10.63 -8.27 -3.40
N GLU A 39 -11.57 -9.06 -3.89
CA GLU A 39 -11.26 -10.45 -4.27
C GLU A 39 -10.17 -10.49 -5.36
N ARG A 40 -9.46 -11.62 -5.45
CA ARG A 40 -8.49 -11.87 -6.52
C ARG A 40 -9.24 -12.31 -7.76
N TYR A 41 -8.88 -11.76 -8.91
CA TYR A 41 -9.31 -12.23 -10.22
C TYR A 41 -8.10 -12.45 -11.09
N SER A 42 -8.25 -13.19 -12.19
CA SER A 42 -7.09 -13.61 -12.95
C SER A 42 -7.39 -13.92 -14.41
N ASP A 43 -6.39 -13.76 -15.26
CA ASP A 43 -6.36 -14.26 -16.63
C ASP A 43 -5.34 -15.41 -16.75
N ASP A 44 -4.87 -15.72 -17.96
CA ASP A 44 -3.95 -16.83 -18.20
C ASP A 44 -2.54 -16.58 -17.63
N GLU A 45 -2.11 -15.32 -17.48
CA GLU A 45 -0.73 -14.96 -17.14
C GLU A 45 -0.59 -14.40 -15.71
N CYS A 46 -1.59 -13.63 -15.26
CA CYS A 46 -1.52 -12.81 -14.05
C CYS A 46 -2.73 -13.00 -13.14
N GLU A 47 -2.48 -12.80 -11.85
CA GLU A 47 -3.50 -12.48 -10.84
C GLU A 47 -3.56 -10.97 -10.65
N TYR A 48 -4.76 -10.49 -10.32
CA TYR A 48 -5.08 -9.09 -10.14
C TYR A 48 -5.87 -8.90 -8.85
N ARG A 49 -5.71 -7.72 -8.24
CA ARG A 49 -6.60 -7.20 -7.20
C ARG A 49 -6.53 -5.68 -7.21
N HIS A 50 -7.51 -5.04 -6.58
CA HIS A 50 -7.37 -3.64 -6.19
C HIS A 50 -7.38 -3.49 -4.67
N VAL A 51 -6.75 -2.42 -4.20
CA VAL A 51 -6.76 -2.00 -2.80
C VAL A 51 -7.27 -0.58 -2.74
N SER A 52 -8.30 -0.34 -1.95
CA SER A 52 -8.88 0.99 -1.78
C SER A 52 -8.39 1.59 -0.47
N LEU A 53 -7.67 2.71 -0.55
CA LEU A 53 -7.21 3.45 0.62
C LEU A 53 -8.36 4.30 1.20
N PRO A 54 -8.50 4.35 2.54
CA PRO A 54 -9.42 5.28 3.19
C PRO A 54 -8.99 6.73 2.97
N GLU A 55 -9.95 7.65 3.07
CA GLU A 55 -9.76 9.08 2.76
C GLU A 55 -8.59 9.72 3.53
N GLY A 56 -8.41 9.32 4.81
CA GLY A 56 -7.32 9.82 5.65
C GLY A 56 -5.92 9.49 5.15
N LEU A 57 -5.75 8.47 4.32
CA LEU A 57 -4.47 8.05 3.74
C LEU A 57 -4.23 8.58 2.33
N ARG A 58 -5.29 9.02 1.63
CA ARG A 58 -5.21 9.54 0.25
C ARG A 58 -4.20 10.67 0.10
N LYS A 59 -4.08 11.54 1.11
CA LYS A 59 -3.17 12.70 1.12
C LYS A 59 -1.68 12.33 1.12
N TYR A 60 -1.34 11.07 1.40
CA TYR A 60 0.05 10.57 1.39
C TYR A 60 0.45 9.93 0.07
N LEU A 61 -0.45 9.91 -0.92
CA LEU A 61 -0.10 9.50 -2.27
C LEU A 61 0.86 10.52 -2.92
N PRO A 62 1.79 10.08 -3.79
CA PRO A 62 2.69 10.97 -4.49
C PRO A 62 1.94 12.03 -5.31
N ASN A 63 2.49 13.24 -5.33
CA ASN A 63 2.04 14.32 -6.20
C ASN A 63 3.26 14.84 -6.99
N PRO A 64 3.34 14.65 -8.32
CA PRO A 64 2.31 14.08 -9.20
C PRO A 64 2.08 12.58 -9.00
N LEU A 65 0.90 12.10 -9.39
CA LEU A 65 0.56 10.67 -9.32
C LEU A 65 1.54 9.85 -10.16
N ARG A 66 2.11 8.81 -9.54
CA ARG A 66 3.01 7.83 -10.16
C ARG A 66 2.75 6.44 -9.59
N LEU A 67 3.33 5.43 -10.23
CA LEU A 67 3.37 4.07 -9.67
C LEU A 67 4.19 4.05 -8.38
N LEU A 68 3.84 3.10 -7.52
CA LEU A 68 4.42 2.92 -6.21
C LEU A 68 5.24 1.63 -6.20
N SER A 69 6.39 1.65 -5.53
CA SER A 69 7.09 0.40 -5.21
C SER A 69 6.33 -0.40 -4.14
N GLU A 70 6.73 -1.65 -3.95
CA GLU A 70 6.20 -2.50 -2.86
C GLU A 70 6.42 -1.84 -1.49
N ASP A 71 7.62 -1.33 -1.22
CA ASP A 71 7.97 -0.64 0.02
C ASP A 71 7.13 0.62 0.24
N GLU A 72 6.84 1.40 -0.80
CA GLU A 72 6.00 2.58 -0.69
C GLU A 72 4.54 2.22 -0.36
N CYS A 73 4.02 1.15 -0.95
CA CYS A 73 2.70 0.63 -0.63
C CYS A 73 2.64 0.13 0.82
N TRP A 74 3.68 -0.60 1.27
CA TRP A 74 3.79 -1.01 2.67
C TRP A 74 3.91 0.21 3.60
N GLY A 75 4.59 1.26 3.16
CA GLY A 75 4.68 2.55 3.84
C GLY A 75 3.35 3.32 3.90
N LEU A 76 2.30 2.89 3.20
CA LEU A 76 0.93 3.41 3.32
C LEU A 76 0.03 2.50 4.18
N GLY A 77 0.57 1.42 4.74
CA GLY A 77 -0.19 0.45 5.53
C GLY A 77 -0.80 -0.68 4.71
N VAL A 78 -0.60 -0.72 3.38
CA VAL A 78 -1.04 -1.87 2.56
C VAL A 78 -0.25 -3.10 2.96
N ARG A 79 -0.93 -4.20 3.26
CA ARG A 79 -0.32 -5.48 3.66
C ARG A 79 -0.90 -6.60 2.80
N GLN A 80 -0.06 -7.21 1.97
CA GLN A 80 -0.40 -8.34 1.12
C GLN A 80 0.83 -9.25 0.97
N SER A 81 0.64 -10.44 0.41
CA SER A 81 1.76 -11.36 0.12
C SER A 81 2.79 -10.71 -0.82
N PRO A 82 4.05 -11.17 -0.84
CA PRO A 82 5.03 -10.64 -1.79
C PRO A 82 4.64 -10.84 -3.26
N GLY A 83 5.21 -9.99 -4.12
CA GLY A 83 5.15 -10.12 -5.59
C GLY A 83 4.00 -9.38 -6.27
N TRP A 84 3.21 -8.60 -5.53
CA TRP A 84 2.21 -7.71 -6.12
C TRP A 84 2.86 -6.41 -6.59
N VAL A 85 2.62 -6.04 -7.85
CA VAL A 85 3.14 -4.83 -8.47
C VAL A 85 2.00 -3.85 -8.76
N HIS A 86 2.11 -2.62 -8.26
CA HIS A 86 1.20 -1.53 -8.63
C HIS A 86 1.47 -1.16 -10.10
N TYR A 87 0.56 -1.54 -11.00
CA TYR A 87 0.85 -1.53 -12.44
C TYR A 87 0.16 -0.42 -13.22
N MET A 88 -0.88 0.20 -12.65
CA MET A 88 -1.65 1.24 -13.33
C MET A 88 -2.27 2.21 -12.34
N ILE A 89 -2.29 3.49 -12.72
CA ILE A 89 -2.91 4.57 -11.95
C ILE A 89 -4.36 4.74 -12.41
N HIS A 90 -5.30 4.56 -11.49
CA HIS A 90 -6.71 4.87 -11.73
C HIS A 90 -6.97 6.37 -11.51
N LYS A 91 -6.89 7.17 -12.58
CA LYS A 91 -7.00 8.64 -12.48
C LYS A 91 -8.31 9.15 -11.85
N PRO A 92 -9.50 8.57 -12.14
CA PRO A 92 -10.75 9.01 -11.52
C PRO A 92 -10.73 8.85 -10.00
N GLU A 93 -10.18 7.74 -9.49
CA GLU A 93 -10.12 7.43 -8.07
C GLU A 93 -8.69 7.01 -7.67
N PRO A 94 -7.77 7.97 -7.45
CA PRO A 94 -6.34 7.68 -7.20
C PRO A 94 -6.06 6.87 -5.93
N HIS A 95 -7.04 6.81 -5.04
CA HIS A 95 -6.98 6.02 -3.80
C HIS A 95 -7.25 4.53 -4.03
N VAL A 96 -7.67 4.15 -5.24
CA VAL A 96 -7.80 2.75 -5.67
C VAL A 96 -6.50 2.36 -6.38
N LEU A 97 -5.70 1.53 -5.69
CA LEU A 97 -4.42 1.04 -6.18
C LEU A 97 -4.61 -0.31 -6.90
N LEU A 98 -4.18 -0.39 -8.16
CA LEU A 98 -4.34 -1.57 -9.00
C LEU A 98 -3.08 -2.43 -8.97
N PHE A 99 -3.19 -3.67 -8.48
CA PHE A 99 -2.06 -4.59 -8.36
C PHE A 99 -2.19 -5.78 -9.32
N LYS A 100 -1.05 -6.25 -9.83
CA LYS A 100 -0.94 -7.51 -10.56
C LYS A 100 0.23 -8.35 -10.05
N ARG A 101 0.15 -9.68 -10.20
CA ARG A 101 1.21 -10.63 -9.86
C ARG A 101 1.22 -11.80 -10.86
N PRO A 102 2.37 -12.20 -11.43
CA PRO A 102 2.45 -13.38 -12.30
C PRO A 102 2.08 -14.68 -11.58
N LYS A 103 1.33 -15.57 -12.24
CA LYS A 103 0.91 -16.87 -11.65
C LYS A 103 2.02 -17.91 -11.55
N GLY A 104 2.97 -17.87 -12.49
CA GLY A 104 3.89 -18.99 -12.75
C GLY A 104 5.36 -18.72 -12.49
N LEU A 105 5.74 -17.52 -12.01
CA LEU A 105 7.13 -17.29 -11.64
C LEU A 105 7.33 -17.83 -10.21
N PRO A 106 8.20 -18.85 -9.99
CA PRO A 106 8.73 -19.06 -8.65
C PRO A 106 9.29 -17.71 -8.17
N PRO A 107 9.19 -17.38 -6.86
CA PRO A 107 9.75 -16.12 -6.36
C PRO A 107 11.15 -16.02 -6.92
N ALA A 108 11.47 -14.91 -7.57
CA ALA A 108 12.81 -14.68 -8.09
C ALA A 108 13.76 -14.67 -6.89
N ILE A 109 14.24 -15.85 -6.51
CA ILE A 109 15.38 -15.98 -5.64
C ILE A 109 16.48 -15.35 -6.48
N THR A 110 17.01 -14.23 -6.01
CA THR A 110 18.29 -13.70 -6.44
C THR A 110 19.33 -14.82 -6.28
N SER A 111 19.46 -15.67 -7.29
CA SER A 111 20.53 -16.63 -7.44
C SER A 111 21.27 -16.29 -8.72
N SER A 112 22.13 -15.28 -8.62
CA SER A 112 23.35 -15.20 -9.43
C SER A 112 24.29 -16.36 -9.07
N VAL A 113 23.81 -17.60 -9.17
CA VAL A 113 24.62 -18.80 -9.06
C VAL A 113 24.65 -19.40 -10.47
N PRO A 114 25.78 -19.32 -11.19
CA PRO A 114 25.90 -20.05 -12.44
C PRO A 114 25.78 -21.54 -12.11
N GLN A 115 24.78 -22.21 -12.66
CA GLN A 115 24.68 -23.66 -12.55
C GLN A 115 25.89 -24.27 -13.28
N PRO A 116 26.75 -25.06 -12.60
CA PRO A 116 27.74 -25.85 -13.32
C PRO A 116 26.99 -26.92 -14.13
N ALA A 117 27.27 -26.95 -15.43
CA ALA A 117 26.72 -27.92 -16.36
C ALA A 117 27.05 -29.35 -15.89
N LEU A 118 26.04 -30.05 -15.36
CA LEU A 118 26.09 -31.49 -15.17
C LEU A 118 25.20 -32.11 -16.23
N PHE A 119 25.79 -32.52 -17.35
CA PHE A 119 25.47 -33.77 -18.05
C PHE A 119 26.59 -34.06 -19.07
N ALA A 120 27.73 -34.54 -18.57
CA ALA A 120 28.59 -35.42 -19.35
C ALA A 120 28.40 -36.83 -18.79
N ARG A 121 27.42 -37.55 -19.33
CA ARG A 121 27.41 -39.01 -19.39
C ARG A 121 26.30 -39.47 -20.32
N ASN A 122 26.67 -39.92 -21.51
CA ASN A 122 26.39 -41.27 -22.03
C ASN A 122 26.69 -41.33 -23.54
N LEU A 123 27.91 -41.72 -23.89
CA LEU A 123 28.29 -42.96 -24.61
C LEU A 123 29.78 -42.88 -24.98
#